data_AF-A0A9N9HTN7-F1
#
_entry.id   AF-A0A9N9HTN7-F1
#
_cell.length_a   1.000
_cell.length_b   1.000
_cell.length_c   1.000
_cell.angle_alpha   90.00
_cell.angle_beta   90.00
_cell.angle_gamma   90.00
#
_symmetry.space_group_name_H-M   'P 1'
#
loop_
_entity.id
_entity.type
_entity.pdbx_description
1 polymer ?
#
loop_
_entity_poly.entity_id
_entity_poly.type
_entity_poly.pdbx_seq_one_letter_code
_entity_poly.pdbx_strand_id
1 'polypeptide(L)'
;MIATLWKNSTYNAKTLYPLTSISLFTIYYYIRKLKKNISLEPLSQPGRPKRLSPKKRHHLEKLVSANKFSTCAELANILNEKYTNLDISKRTVLNELYSLNYI
;
A
#
# COMPACT_ATOMS: atom_id res chain seq x y z
N MET A 1 1.19 -2.21 24.30
CA MET A 1 2.18 -2.57 25.34
C MET A 1 2.96 -1.36 25.88
N ILE A 2 3.78 -0.65 25.10
CA ILE A 2 4.48 0.55 25.61
C ILE A 2 3.55 1.75 25.76
N ALA A 3 2.64 1.97 24.80
CA ALA A 3 1.64 3.03 24.90
C ALA A 3 0.69 2.86 26.11
N THR A 4 0.41 1.62 26.52
CA THR A 4 -0.42 1.32 27.71
C THR A 4 0.35 1.58 29.00
N LEU A 5 1.63 1.21 29.07
CA LEU A 5 2.51 1.53 30.20
C LEU A 5 2.72 3.05 30.35
N TRP A 6 2.83 3.78 29.23
CA TRP A 6 2.88 5.23 29.20
C TRP A 6 1.60 5.87 29.78
N LYS A 7 0.42 5.36 29.42
CA LYS A 7 -0.87 5.82 29.98
C LYS A 7 -0.96 5.56 31.49
N ASN A 8 -0.30 4.51 31.99
CA ASN A 8 -0.22 4.18 33.42
C ASN A 8 0.92 4.93 34.15
N SER A 9 1.38 6.07 33.61
CA SER A 9 2.40 6.94 34.19
C SER A 9 3.80 6.31 34.39
N THR A 10 4.13 5.24 33.67
CA THR A 10 5.49 4.68 33.68
C THR A 10 6.32 5.25 32.53
N TYR A 11 7.21 6.20 32.86
CA TYR A 11 7.97 6.98 31.88
C TYR A 11 9.46 6.60 31.79
N ASN A 12 9.95 5.75 32.69
CA ASN A 12 11.36 5.43 32.79
C ASN A 12 11.74 4.27 31.86
N ALA A 13 12.67 4.52 30.93
CA ALA A 13 13.13 3.50 29.98
C ALA A 13 13.75 2.27 30.67
N LYS A 14 14.44 2.46 31.81
CA LYS A 14 15.09 1.39 32.56
C LYS A 14 14.09 0.46 33.25
N THR A 15 12.90 0.96 33.61
CA THR A 15 11.83 0.13 34.18
C THR A 15 11.00 -0.53 33.09
N LEU A 16 10.87 0.10 31.92
CA LEU A 16 10.16 -0.47 30.77
C LEU A 16 10.93 -1.61 30.09
N TYR A 17 12.27 -1.56 30.09
CA TYR A 17 13.13 -2.58 29.49
C TYR A 17 12.85 -4.01 30.00
N PRO A 18 12.91 -4.28 31.32
CA PRO A 18 12.61 -5.61 31.85
C PRO A 18 11.15 -6.01 31.67
N LEU A 19 10.22 -5.05 31.62
CA LEU A 19 8.77 -5.32 31.49
C LEU A 19 8.33 -5.67 30.07
N THR A 20 9.07 -5.22 29.06
CA THR A 20 8.66 -5.33 27.66
C THR A 20 9.56 -6.22 26.82
N SER A 21 10.75 -6.57 27.31
CA SER A 21 11.78 -7.31 26.56
C SER A 21 12.16 -6.65 25.21
N ILE A 22 11.84 -5.37 25.04
CA ILE A 22 12.17 -4.56 23.87
C ILE A 22 13.53 -3.91 24.12
N SER A 23 14.35 -3.74 23.08
CA SER A 23 15.66 -3.09 23.22
C SER A 23 15.55 -1.72 23.88
N LEU A 24 16.52 -1.37 24.73
CA LEU A 24 16.54 -0.09 25.43
C LEU A 24 16.53 1.10 24.44
N PHE A 25 17.22 0.94 23.30
CA PHE A 25 17.23 1.93 22.22
C PHE A 25 15.83 2.18 21.65
N THR A 26 15.10 1.11 21.35
CA THR A 26 13.72 1.19 20.84
C THR A 26 12.77 1.83 21.86
N ILE A 27 12.95 1.54 23.15
CA ILE A 27 12.16 2.17 24.22
C ILE A 27 12.40 3.68 24.27
N TYR A 28 13.67 4.13 24.22
CA TYR A 28 13.97 5.56 24.15
C TYR A 28 13.35 6.22 22.91
N TYR A 29 13.41 5.56 21.76
CA TYR A 29 12.77 6.04 20.54
C TYR A 29 11.25 6.20 20.70
N TYR A 30 10.58 5.22 21.29
CA TYR A 30 9.14 5.28 21.54
C TYR A 30 8.76 6.33 22.58
N ILE A 31 9.50 6.47 23.68
CA ILE A 31 9.30 7.54 24.66
C ILE A 31 9.42 8.91 23.98
N ARG A 32 10.40 9.10 23.10
CA ARG A 32 10.58 10.35 22.34
C ARG A 32 9.39 10.64 21.43
N LYS A 33 8.81 9.63 20.80
CA LYS A 33 7.57 9.76 20.00
C LYS A 33 6.36 10.10 20.85
N LEU A 34 6.18 9.39 21.96
CA LEU A 34 5.06 9.59 22.89
C LEU A 34 5.09 10.98 23.54
N LYS A 35 6.27 11.50 23.92
CA LYS A 35 6.42 12.90 24.38
C LYS A 35 6.00 13.94 23.35
N LYS A 36 6.07 13.61 22.07
CA LYS A 36 5.67 14.48 20.95
C LYS A 36 4.23 14.23 20.51
N ASN A 37 3.45 13.41 21.22
CA ASN A 37 2.11 12.97 20.82
C ASN A 37 2.08 12.30 19.44
N ILE A 38 3.18 11.69 19.01
CA ILE A 38 3.27 10.96 17.74
C ILE A 38 2.83 9.52 17.97
N SER A 39 1.96 9.00 17.09
CA SER A 39 1.53 7.61 17.12
C SER A 39 2.71 6.64 17.01
N LEU A 40 2.65 5.56 17.79
CA LEU A 40 3.58 4.44 17.69
C LEU A 40 3.17 3.42 16.63
N GLU A 41 2.00 3.60 16.02
CA GLU A 41 1.54 2.72 14.95
C GLU A 41 2.53 2.75 13.77
N PRO A 42 2.76 1.59 13.13
CA PRO A 42 3.59 1.54 11.95
C PRO A 42 2.98 2.43 10.87
N LEU A 43 3.82 3.27 10.26
CA LEU A 43 3.40 4.02 9.10
C LEU A 43 3.14 3.04 7.95
N SER A 44 2.01 3.22 7.27
CA SER A 44 1.73 2.49 6.04
C SER A 44 2.84 2.79 5.03
N GLN A 45 3.55 1.76 4.59
CA GLN A 45 4.56 1.90 3.55
C GLN A 45 3.84 1.89 2.20
N PRO A 46 4.00 2.93 1.36
CA PRO A 46 3.41 2.90 0.03
C PRO A 46 4.00 1.74 -0.76
N GLY A 47 3.12 0.95 -1.36
CA GLY A 47 3.51 -0.12 -2.28
C GLY A 47 4.13 0.43 -3.57
N ARG A 48 4.57 -0.48 -4.44
CA ARG A 48 5.09 -0.11 -5.77
C ARG A 48 4.00 0.61 -6.58
N PRO A 49 4.31 1.73 -7.25
CA PRO A 49 3.36 2.40 -8.12
C PRO A 49 2.87 1.47 -9.24
N LYS A 50 1.57 1.47 -9.49
CA LYS A 50 0.95 0.71 -10.58
C LYS A 50 1.34 1.32 -11.94
N ARG A 51 1.52 0.47 -12.95
CA ARG A 51 1.76 0.91 -14.34
C ARG A 51 0.56 1.67 -14.93
N LEU A 52 -0.65 1.22 -14.61
CA LEU A 52 -1.88 1.84 -15.04
C LEU A 52 -2.30 2.91 -14.03
N SER A 53 -2.35 4.17 -14.48
CA SER A 53 -2.92 5.25 -13.67
C SER A 53 -4.44 5.10 -13.57
N PRO A 54 -5.08 5.72 -12.57
CA PRO A 54 -6.54 5.60 -12.37
C PRO A 54 -7.35 5.96 -13.63
N LYS A 55 -6.96 7.00 -14.38
CA LYS A 55 -7.62 7.39 -15.63
C LYS A 55 -7.54 6.30 -16.71
N LYS A 56 -6.37 5.67 -16.83
CA LYS A 56 -6.11 4.62 -17.83
C LYS A 56 -6.82 3.33 -17.45
N ARG A 57 -6.87 3.01 -16.15
CA ARG A 57 -7.64 1.89 -15.59
C ARG A 57 -9.14 2.05 -15.86
N HIS A 58 -9.69 3.25 -15.64
CA HIS A 58 -11.09 3.53 -15.95
C HIS A 58 -11.41 3.40 -17.45
N HIS A 59 -10.45 3.70 -18.32
CA HIS A 59 -10.64 3.47 -19.74
C HIS A 59 -10.69 1.97 -20.08
N LEU A 60 -9.83 1.16 -19.48
CA LEU A 60 -9.86 -0.30 -19.60
C LEU A 60 -11.21 -0.89 -19.13
N GLU A 61 -11.75 -0.42 -18.00
CA GLU A 61 -13.09 -0.83 -17.53
C GLU A 61 -14.18 -0.57 -18.57
N LYS A 62 -14.14 0.60 -19.23
CA LYS A 62 -15.08 0.93 -20.31
C LYS A 62 -14.92 0.00 -21.52
N LEU A 63 -13.68 -0.33 -21.89
CA LEU A 63 -13.41 -1.24 -23.00
C LEU A 63 -13.95 -2.65 -22.70
N VAL A 64 -13.72 -3.16 -21.49
CA VAL A 64 -14.23 -4.48 -21.05
C VAL A 64 -15.76 -4.48 -21.02
N SER A 65 -16.36 -3.39 -20.53
CA SER A 65 -17.82 -3.27 -20.44
C SER A 65 -18.48 -3.19 -21.83
N ALA A 66 -17.83 -2.53 -22.80
CA ALA A 66 -18.31 -2.47 -24.18
C ALA A 66 -18.06 -3.78 -24.94
N ASN A 67 -16.92 -4.43 -24.71
CA ASN A 67 -16.47 -5.61 -25.45
C ASN A 67 -16.32 -6.82 -24.52
N LYS A 68 -17.44 -7.47 -24.18
CA LYS A 68 -17.50 -8.61 -23.25
C LYS A 68 -16.65 -9.83 -23.64
N PHE A 69 -16.23 -9.94 -24.90
CA PHE A 69 -15.47 -11.08 -25.43
C PHE A 69 -14.05 -10.72 -25.88
N SER A 70 -13.55 -9.52 -25.52
CA SER A 70 -12.22 -9.08 -25.92
C SER A 70 -11.11 -9.79 -25.12
N THR A 71 -10.06 -10.18 -25.83
CA THR A 71 -8.92 -10.88 -25.21
C THR A 71 -8.00 -9.89 -24.50
N CYS A 72 -7.32 -10.31 -23.43
CA CYS A 72 -6.35 -9.47 -22.72
C CYS A 72 -5.24 -8.88 -23.63
N ALA A 73 -4.86 -9.60 -24.69
CA ALA A 73 -3.90 -9.13 -25.69
C ALA A 73 -4.47 -7.99 -26.56
N GLU A 74 -5.73 -8.12 -26.99
CA GLU A 74 -6.43 -7.09 -27.76
C GLU A 74 -6.62 -5.82 -26.93
N LEU A 75 -7.03 -5.97 -25.66
CA LEU A 75 -7.15 -4.86 -24.71
C LEU A 75 -5.81 -4.16 -24.49
N ALA A 76 -4.70 -4.91 -24.42
CA ALA A 76 -3.36 -4.33 -24.30
C ALA A 76 -2.99 -3.54 -25.57
N ASN A 77 -3.26 -4.07 -26.76
CA ASN A 77 -2.98 -3.38 -28.02
C ASN A 77 -3.78 -2.08 -28.14
N ILE A 78 -5.08 -2.11 -27.88
CA ILE A 78 -5.95 -0.92 -27.91
C ILE A 78 -5.46 0.16 -26.92
N LEU A 79 -5.01 -0.26 -25.73
CA LEU A 79 -4.46 0.67 -24.74
C LEU A 79 -3.12 1.26 -25.17
N ASN A 80 -2.24 0.47 -25.78
CA ASN A 80 -0.93 0.92 -26.26
C ASN A 80 -1.08 1.85 -27.48
N GLU A 81 -2.04 1.58 -28.37
CA GLU A 81 -2.39 2.45 -29.50
C GLU A 81 -2.88 3.82 -29.04
N LYS A 82 -3.77 3.84 -28.04
CA LYS A 82 -4.30 5.09 -27.49
C LYS A 82 -3.29 5.86 -26.63
N TYR A 83 -2.44 5.14 -25.91
CA TYR A 83 -1.42 5.70 -25.03
C TYR A 83 -0.04 5.20 -25.47
N THR A 84 0.56 5.90 -26.43
CA THR A 84 1.86 5.53 -27.02
C THR A 84 3.01 5.37 -26.02
N ASN A 85 2.93 6.02 -24.85
CA ASN A 85 3.93 5.94 -23.78
C ASN A 85 3.66 4.83 -22.74
N LEU A 86 2.58 4.06 -22.90
CA LEU A 86 2.24 2.93 -22.04
C LEU A 86 2.70 1.67 -22.75
N ASP A 87 3.89 1.17 -22.43
CA ASP A 87 4.26 -0.19 -22.82
C ASP A 87 3.59 -1.18 -21.84
N ILE A 88 2.34 -1.56 -22.15
CA ILE A 88 1.54 -2.48 -21.34
C ILE A 88 1.59 -3.88 -21.96
N SER A 89 1.98 -4.85 -21.15
CA SER A 89 1.91 -6.27 -21.51
C SER A 89 0.53 -6.87 -21.20
N LYS A 90 0.17 -7.95 -21.91
CA LYS A 90 -1.04 -8.75 -21.63
C LYS A 90 -1.19 -9.14 -20.15
N ARG A 91 -0.06 -9.42 -19.47
CA ARG A 91 -0.03 -9.81 -18.05
C ARG A 91 -0.43 -8.65 -17.14
N THR A 92 -0.09 -7.42 -17.52
CA THR A 92 -0.47 -6.22 -16.77
C THR A 92 -1.98 -5.99 -16.85
N VAL A 93 -2.57 -6.17 -18.04
CA VAL A 93 -4.03 -6.12 -18.24
C VAL A 93 -4.71 -7.20 -17.40
N LEU A 94 -4.25 -8.44 -17.48
CA LEU A 94 -4.82 -9.57 -16.73
C LEU A 94 -4.83 -9.30 -15.22
N ASN A 95 -3.70 -8.85 -14.65
CA ASN A 95 -3.61 -8.53 -13.22
C ASN A 95 -4.58 -7.42 -12.81
N GLU A 96 -4.76 -6.40 -13.65
CA GLU A 96 -5.73 -5.33 -13.36
C GLU A 96 -7.17 -5.84 -13.45
N LEU A 97 -7.49 -6.72 -14.41
CA LEU A 97 -8.82 -7.33 -14.52
C LEU A 97 -9.16 -8.20 -13.30
N TYR A 98 -8.21 -9.01 -12.81
CA TYR A 98 -8.35 -9.72 -11.53
C TYR A 98 -8.59 -8.75 -10.38
N SER A 99 -7.84 -7.64 -10.31
CA SER A 99 -8.03 -6.63 -9.26
C SER A 99 -9.35 -5.85 -9.36
N LEU A 100 -10.03 -5.95 -10.51
CA LEU A 100 -11.33 -5.35 -10.79
C LEU A 100 -12.47 -6.37 -10.70
N ASN A 101 -12.18 -7.65 -10.40
CA ASN A 101 -13.14 -8.75 -10.35
C ASN A 101 -13.91 -8.98 -11.66
N TYR A 102 -13.28 -8.75 -12.82
CA TYR A 102 -13.86 -9.12 -14.13
C TYR A 102 -13.55 -10.56 -14.55
N ILE A 103 -12.48 -11.12 -14.00
CA ILE A 103 -11.96 -12.49 -14.17
C ILE A 103 -11.59 -12.98 -12.78
#